data_AF-A0A0D7DVF6-F1
#
_entry.id   AF-A0A0D7DVF6-F1
#
_cell.length_a   1.000
_cell.length_b   1.000
_cell.length_c   1.000
_cell.angle_alpha   90.00
_cell.angle_beta   90.00
_cell.angle_gamma   90.00
#
_symmetry.space_group_name_H-M   'P 1'
#
loop_
_entity.id
_entity.type
_entity.pdbx_description
1 polymer ?
#
loop_
_entity_poly.entity_id
_entity_poly.type
_entity_poly.pdbx_seq_one_letter_code
_entity_poly.pdbx_strand_id
1 'polypeptide(L)' 'MDIKVKDSNGALLADGDTVTLIKDLKLKGSSTVLKRGTMIRGIRLTDDPAEIEGRTDKVKGLVLRTEFLKKA' A
#
# COMPACT_ATOMS: atom_id res chain seq x y z
N MET A 1 -20.77 0.92 -8.88
CA MET A 1 -19.54 1.17 -9.66
C MET A 1 -18.41 0.50 -8.90
N ASP A 2 -17.85 -0.58 -9.45
CA ASP A 2 -16.76 -1.32 -8.80
C ASP A 2 -15.45 -0.54 -8.88
N ILE A 3 -14.96 -0.08 -7.73
CA ILE A 3 -13.65 0.57 -7.64
C ILE A 3 -12.58 -0.51 -7.82
N LYS A 4 -11.94 -0.52 -8.98
CA LYS A 4 -10.88 -1.48 -9.30
C LYS A 4 -9.54 -0.93 -8.84
N VAL A 5 -9.15 -1.26 -7.62
CA VAL A 5 -7.84 -0.95 -7.07
C VAL A 5 -6.80 -1.88 -7.70
N LYS A 6 -5.72 -1.31 -8.22
CA LYS A 6 -4.63 -2.05 -8.86
C LYS A 6 -3.28 -1.63 -8.31
N ASP A 7 -2.35 -2.58 -8.24
CA ASP A 7 -0.96 -2.33 -7.91
C ASP A 7 -0.19 -1.67 -9.08
N SER A 8 1.10 -1.40 -8.88
CA SER A 8 1.98 -0.79 -9.88
C SER A 8 2.15 -1.60 -11.18
N ASN A 9 1.83 -2.89 -11.18
CA ASN A 9 1.93 -3.79 -12.33
C ASN A 9 0.55 -4.08 -12.95
N GLY A 10 -0.51 -3.47 -12.43
CA GLY A 10 -1.88 -3.68 -12.90
C GLY A 10 -2.60 -4.89 -12.30
N ALA A 11 -2.02 -5.53 -11.27
CA ALA A 11 -2.67 -6.62 -10.56
C ALA A 11 -3.80 -6.08 -9.67
N LEU A 12 -4.96 -6.74 -9.68
CA LEU A 12 -6.08 -6.37 -8.84
C LEU A 12 -5.77 -6.66 -7.37
N LEU A 13 -6.04 -5.66 -6.53
CA LEU A 13 -5.93 -5.75 -5.08
C LEU A 13 -7.30 -6.01 -4.45
N ALA A 14 -7.30 -6.76 -3.36
CA ALA A 14 -8.47 -7.05 -2.54
C ALA A 14 -8.18 -6.80 -1.06
N ASP A 15 -9.22 -6.60 -0.26
CA ASP A 15 -9.10 -6.53 1.19
C ASP A 15 -8.46 -7.81 1.75
N GLY A 16 -7.52 -7.63 2.67
CA GLY A 16 -6.73 -8.72 3.25
C GLY A 16 -5.47 -9.09 2.48
N ASP A 17 -5.26 -8.56 1.27
CA ASP A 17 -4.04 -8.83 0.50
C ASP A 17 -2.77 -8.35 1.22
N THR A 18 -1.64 -8.89 0.77
CA THR A 18 -0.31 -8.41 1.16
C THR A 18 0.35 -7.76 -0.05
N VAL A 19 0.97 -6.61 0.17
CA VAL A 19 1.69 -5.85 -0.85
C VAL A 19 3.07 -5.47 -0.34
N THR A 20 3.97 -5.14 -1.26
CA THR A 20 5.35 -4.78 -0.98
C THR A 20 5.70 -3.47 -1.65
N LEU A 21 6.50 -2.63 -0.99
CA LEU A 21 7.00 -1.39 -1.59
C LEU A 21 8.01 -1.66 -2.69
N ILE A 22 7.80 -1.04 -3.86
CA ILE A 22 8.72 -1.14 -5.00
C ILE A 22 9.86 -0.11 -4.94
N LYS A 23 9.77 0.88 -4.07
CA LYS A 23 10.79 1.92 -3.83
C LYS A 23 10.73 2.45 -2.40
N ASP A 24 11.76 3.21 -2.02
CA ASP A 24 11.78 3.92 -0.75
C ASP A 24 10.74 5.04 -0.75
N LEU A 25 9.93 5.11 0.30
CA LEU A 25 8.93 6.17 0.49
C LEU A 25 9.14 6.84 1.84
N LYS A 26 9.19 8.17 1.85
CA LYS A 26 9.17 8.96 3.08
C LYS A 26 7.72 9.19 3.49
N LEU A 27 7.39 8.88 4.74
CA LEU A 27 6.06 9.16 5.28
C LEU A 27 5.89 10.68 5.48
N LYS A 28 4.79 11.24 4.99
CA LYS A 28 4.43 12.63 5.27
C LYS A 28 4.18 12.79 6.78
N GLY A 29 4.72 13.85 7.37
CA GLY A 29 4.59 14.12 8.81
C GLY A 29 5.53 13.32 9.71
N SER A 30 6.44 12.50 9.15
CA SER A 30 7.47 11.78 9.91
C SER A 30 8.85 11.86 9.24
N SER A 31 9.91 11.69 10.02
CA SER A 31 11.26 11.43 9.52
C SER A 31 11.46 9.97 9.08
N THR A 32 10.45 9.12 9.26
CA THR A 32 10.49 7.70 8.91
C THR A 32 10.45 7.50 7.40
N VAL A 33 11.42 6.72 6.90
CA VAL A 33 11.47 6.24 5.52
C VAL A 33 11.13 4.76 5.51
N LEU A 34 10.07 4.39 4.80
CA LEU A 34 9.76 3.00 4.48
C LEU A 34 10.66 2.56 3.32
N LYS A 35 11.44 1.51 3.54
CA LYS A 35 12.37 1.01 2.54
C LYS A 35 11.68 0.17 1.48
N ARG A 36 12.21 0.17 0.26
CA ARG A 36 11.87 -0.83 -0.76
C ARG A 36 11.93 -2.23 -0.17
N GLY A 37 10.95 -3.07 -0.49
CA GLY A 37 10.82 -4.40 0.08
C GLY A 37 10.07 -4.45 1.41
N THR A 38 9.70 -3.31 2.02
CA THR A 38 8.83 -3.32 3.19
C THR A 38 7.49 -3.95 2.83
N MET A 39 7.08 -4.94 3.60
CA MET A 39 5.83 -5.65 3.44
C MET A 39 4.70 -4.95 4.21
N ILE A 40 3.56 -4.78 3.55
CA ILE A 40 2.31 -4.26 4.12
C ILE A 40 1.29 -5.39 4.08
N ARG A 41 0.83 -5.85 5.25
CA ARG A 41 -0.01 -7.04 5.38
C ARG A 41 -1.43 -6.69 5.79
N GLY A 42 -2.41 -7.35 5.17
CA GLY A 42 -3.81 -7.16 5.48
C GLY A 42 -4.27 -5.75 5.10
N ILE A 43 -4.01 -5.37 3.84
CA ILE A 43 -4.45 -4.08 3.32
C ILE A 43 -5.98 -4.00 3.29
N ARG A 44 -6.49 -2.79 3.28
CA ARG A 44 -7.89 -2.48 3.03
C ARG A 44 -8.01 -1.53 1.85
N LEU A 45 -8.98 -1.79 0.99
CA LEU A 45 -9.31 -0.91 -0.10
C LEU A 45 -10.01 0.34 0.46
N THR A 46 -9.72 1.50 -0.12
CA THR A 46 -10.39 2.75 0.22
C THR A 46 -11.39 3.12 -0.88
N ASP A 47 -12.06 4.25 -0.71
CA ASP A 47 -12.91 4.84 -1.74
C ASP A 47 -12.11 5.45 -2.91
N ASP A 48 -10.77 5.47 -2.84
CA ASP A 48 -9.88 5.94 -3.89
C ASP A 48 -9.14 4.76 -4.56
N PRO A 49 -9.29 4.54 -5.89
CA PRO A 49 -8.62 3.45 -6.59
C PRO A 49 -7.08 3.52 -6.58
N ALA A 50 -6.51 4.69 -6.28
CA ALA A 50 -5.08 4.93 -6.22
C ALA A 50 -4.52 4.79 -4.79
N GLU A 51 -5.35 4.52 -3.78
CA GLU A 51 -4.94 4.42 -2.39
C GLU A 51 -5.39 3.11 -1.73
N ILE A 52 -4.60 2.66 -0.75
CA ILE A 52 -4.99 1.59 0.18
C ILE A 52 -4.63 2.00 1.60
N GLU A 53 -5.36 1.47 2.56
CA GLU A 53 -4.96 1.51 3.96
C GLU A 53 -4.22 0.22 4.30
N GLY A 54 -3.13 0.33 5.05
CA GLY A 54 -2.35 -0.82 5.45
C GLY A 54 -1.71 -0.67 6.82
N ARG A 55 -0.89 -1.65 7.15
CA ARG A 55 -0.05 -1.64 8.34
C ARG A 55 1.28 -2.35 8.09
N THR A 56 2.31 -1.79 8.69
CA THR A 56 3.63 -2.41 8.88
C THR A 56 3.72 -2.96 10.30
N ASP A 57 4.80 -3.64 10.65
CA ASP A 57 5.08 -4.07 12.03
C ASP A 57 5.16 -2.90 13.02
N LYS A 58 5.58 -1.72 12.57
CA LYS A 58 5.83 -0.56 13.43
C LYS A 58 4.72 0.50 13.40
N VAL A 59 4.00 0.60 12.29
CA VAL A 59 3.01 1.65 12.05
C VAL A 59 1.72 1.01 11.54
N LYS A 60 0.59 1.35 12.16
CA LYS A 60 -0.75 0.91 11.77
C LYS A 60 -1.53 2.08 11.17
N GLY A 61 -2.47 1.79 10.27
CA GLY A 61 -3.39 2.79 9.71
C GLY A 61 -2.68 3.80 8.79
N LEU A 62 -1.79 3.30 7.94
CA LEU A 62 -1.09 4.13 6.96
C LEU A 62 -1.76 4.02 5.60
N VAL A 63 -2.02 5.18 4.99
CA VAL A 63 -2.54 5.27 3.62
C VAL A 63 -1.36 5.36 2.65
N LEU A 64 -1.33 4.48 1.66
CA LEU A 64 -0.27 4.42 0.64
C LEU A 64 -0.86 4.42 -0.75
N ARG A 65 -0.15 5.07 -1.68
CA ARG A 65 -0.53 5.07 -3.10
C ARG A 65 -0.15 3.75 -3.76
N THR A 66 -1.08 3.17 -4.50
CA THR A 66 -0.95 1.85 -5.11
C THR A 66 0.07 1.78 -6.24
N GLU A 67 0.38 2.91 -6.89
CA GLU A 67 1.44 3.01 -7.89
C GLU A 67 2.85 2.67 -7.35
N PHE A 68 3.04 2.67 -6.03
CA PHE A 68 4.31 2.31 -5.38
C PHE A 68 4.28 0.94 -4.70
N LEU A 69 3.19 0.20 -4.88
CA LEU A 69 2.95 -1.08 -4.26
C LEU A 69 2.92 -2.17 -5.32
N LYS A 70 3.40 -3.35 -4.95
CA LYS A 70 3.30 -4.56 -5.74
C LYS A 70 2.62 -5.64 -4.92
N LYS A 71 1.65 -6.35 -5.48
CA LYS A 71 1.04 -7.52 -4.85
C LYS A 71 2.11 -8.58 -4.56
N ALA A 72 2.18 -9.02 -3.31
CA ALA A 72 3.16 -10.00 -2.82
C ALA A 72 2.72 -11.43 -3.14
#